data_AF-A0ABD2WHL7-F1
#
_entry.id   AF-A0ABD2WHL7-F1
#
_cell.length_a   1.000
_cell.length_b   1.000
_cell.length_c   1.000
_cell.angle_alpha   90.00
_cell.angle_beta   90.00
_cell.angle_gamma   90.00
#
_symmetry.space_group_name_H-M   'P 1'
#
loop_
_entity.id
_entity.type
_entity.pdbx_description
1 polymer ?
#
loop_
_entity_poly.entity_id
_entity_poly.type
_entity_poly.pdbx_seq_one_letter_code
_entity_poly.pdbx_strand_id
1 'polypeptide(L)'
;MDYASALGNNTQSHCELLQRNFTMPKDEIWCNFTWDSMLCWPPTKASSIHKLRCPLENGFDTRKFVLKRCDEDGHWEGREGSERDAPSGWTNYTPCFTPEMLLLVKKLYAGSSDLAQVKLEIAEKTRTLELVGLGISLTALLISLSIFCRFRSLRNTRTRIHKNLFVAMVIQVVIRLTLYIDQAVFKTPGSRGPQLGIQNTPFLCEATYVLLEYARTAMFMWMFIEGLFLHNMITVTVFHETSHYRIYRLVGWGYPLVMTSLWAIITALYSNPSKCWWGYNLTHYFWILEGPRMAVIVLNFLFLLNIIRVLIVKLRESHTSETEQVRKAVRATAVLVPLLGITNIISMTEAPLDKSIWEFALWSYTTHFLNSFQGLFIATLYCFLNGEVRSALDKTISVYMSVRGTDLTRRQSTVSGCQPQRMASVIEVEETEIRPGAGWIRLCCRGGNIPPPDRPPE
;
A
#
# COMPACT_ATOMS: atom_id res chain seq x y z
N MET A 1 -14.17 -29.14 -25.24
CA MET A 1 -12.97 -29.86 -25.69
C MET A 1 -12.32 -28.97 -26.73
N ASP A 2 -11.27 -28.18 -26.46
CA ASP A 2 -10.22 -28.36 -25.46
C ASP A 2 -9.81 -27.03 -24.80
N TYR A 3 -10.13 -26.92 -23.52
CA TYR A 3 -9.53 -25.97 -22.58
C TYR A 3 -8.02 -26.29 -22.38
N ALA A 4 -7.62 -27.52 -22.72
CA ALA A 4 -6.24 -28.01 -22.64
C ALA A 4 -5.29 -27.35 -23.66
N SER A 5 -5.77 -26.86 -24.81
CA SER A 5 -4.90 -26.22 -25.81
C SER A 5 -4.51 -24.77 -25.43
N ALA A 6 -5.19 -24.16 -24.46
CA ALA A 6 -4.92 -22.81 -23.98
C ALA A 6 -4.17 -22.79 -22.64
N LEU A 7 -4.30 -23.86 -21.83
CA LEU A 7 -3.72 -23.95 -20.49
C LEU A 7 -2.48 -24.86 -20.40
N GLY A 8 -2.22 -25.70 -21.41
CA GLY A 8 -1.11 -26.66 -21.38
C GLY A 8 -0.28 -26.58 -22.65
N ASN A 9 0.94 -26.07 -22.51
CA ASN A 9 2.09 -26.37 -23.37
C ASN A 9 2.43 -25.42 -24.56
N ASN A 10 2.48 -24.10 -24.36
CA ASN A 10 3.20 -23.19 -25.27
C ASN A 10 4.69 -23.01 -24.90
N THR A 11 5.29 -23.99 -24.22
CA THR A 11 6.72 -23.96 -23.87
C THR A 11 7.57 -24.44 -25.03
N GLN A 12 8.79 -23.92 -25.15
CA GLN A 12 9.77 -24.38 -26.13
C GLN A 12 9.95 -25.91 -26.06
N SER A 13 10.04 -26.46 -24.84
CA SER A 13 10.18 -27.91 -24.61
C SER A 13 9.02 -28.74 -25.14
N HIS A 14 7.79 -28.23 -25.11
CA HIS A 14 6.66 -28.93 -25.71
C HIS A 14 6.67 -28.81 -27.23
N CYS A 15 7.06 -27.66 -27.75
CA CYS A 15 7.20 -27.48 -29.18
C CYS A 15 8.22 -28.46 -29.77
N GLU A 16 9.36 -28.65 -29.08
CA GLU A 16 10.37 -29.65 -29.42
C GLU A 16 9.84 -31.09 -29.37
N LEU A 17 8.94 -31.41 -28.41
CA LEU A 17 8.28 -32.72 -28.34
C LEU A 17 7.31 -32.94 -29.51
N LEU A 18 6.50 -31.94 -29.85
CA LEU A 18 5.58 -32.00 -31.00
C LEU A 18 6.35 -32.14 -32.31
N GLN A 19 7.48 -31.43 -32.45
CA GLN A 19 8.35 -31.52 -33.61
C GLN A 19 8.91 -32.94 -33.81
N ARG A 20 9.30 -33.63 -32.73
CA ARG A 20 9.82 -35.01 -32.81
C ARG A 20 8.79 -36.05 -33.26
N ASN A 21 7.50 -35.80 -32.99
CA ASN A 21 6.42 -36.74 -33.30
C ASN A 21 5.83 -36.57 -34.70
N PHE A 22 6.22 -35.52 -35.43
CA PHE A 22 5.67 -35.23 -36.75
C PHE A 22 6.65 -35.61 -37.86
N THR A 23 6.14 -36.26 -38.90
CA THR A 23 6.91 -36.57 -40.11
C THR A 23 6.36 -35.77 -41.28
N MET A 24 7.22 -34.99 -41.94
CA MET A 24 6.79 -34.22 -43.10
C MET A 24 6.50 -35.15 -44.28
N PRO A 25 5.38 -34.96 -45.00
CA PRO A 25 5.12 -35.67 -46.24
C PRO A 25 6.28 -35.45 -47.22
N LYS A 26 6.74 -36.52 -47.86
CA LYS A 26 7.66 -36.42 -48.98
C LYS A 26 6.87 -35.88 -50.19
N ASP A 27 7.48 -35.01 -50.98
CA ASP A 27 6.94 -34.38 -52.21
C ASP A 27 6.21 -33.03 -52.05
N GLU A 28 6.28 -32.39 -50.88
CA GLU A 28 5.73 -31.04 -50.67
C GLU A 28 6.72 -30.11 -49.93
N ILE A 29 6.64 -28.82 -50.21
CA ILE A 29 7.44 -27.78 -49.52
C ILE A 29 6.67 -27.29 -48.30
N TRP A 30 7.32 -27.27 -47.14
CA TRP A 30 6.72 -26.89 -45.85
C TRP A 30 7.68 -25.99 -45.07
N CYS A 31 7.10 -25.02 -44.36
CA CYS A 31 7.78 -24.36 -43.27
C CYS A 31 7.88 -25.31 -42.06
N ASN A 32 9.06 -25.38 -41.45
CA ASN A 32 9.34 -26.26 -40.33
C ASN A 32 8.66 -25.78 -39.03
N PHE A 33 8.56 -26.66 -38.04
CA PHE A 33 8.17 -26.29 -36.68
C PHE A 33 9.06 -25.15 -36.17
N THR A 34 8.44 -24.15 -35.56
CA THR A 34 9.20 -23.07 -34.94
C THR A 34 8.52 -22.56 -33.69
N TRP A 35 9.33 -22.20 -32.70
CA TRP A 35 8.90 -21.51 -31.50
C TRP A 35 9.37 -20.05 -31.59
N ASP A 36 8.43 -19.12 -31.60
CA ASP A 36 8.70 -17.69 -31.79
C ASP A 36 8.78 -16.91 -30.46
N SER A 37 9.23 -17.60 -29.41
CA SER A 37 9.25 -17.10 -28.04
C SER A 37 7.89 -16.91 -27.37
N MET A 38 6.79 -17.18 -28.06
CA MET A 38 5.44 -16.99 -27.52
C MET A 38 4.49 -18.16 -27.82
N LEU A 39 4.50 -18.66 -29.05
CA LEU A 39 3.68 -19.78 -29.50
C LEU A 39 4.54 -20.83 -30.22
N CYS A 40 4.09 -22.08 -30.15
CA CYS A 40 4.60 -23.15 -31.00
C CYS A 40 3.82 -23.16 -32.32
N TRP A 41 4.52 -22.94 -33.42
CA TRP A 41 3.96 -22.96 -34.76
C TRP A 41 4.15 -24.35 -35.39
N PRO A 42 3.06 -25.03 -35.77
CA PRO A 42 3.14 -26.30 -36.46
C PRO A 42 3.59 -26.10 -37.92
N PRO A 43 4.06 -27.18 -38.57
CA PRO A 43 4.55 -27.14 -39.92
C PRO A 43 3.40 -26.77 -40.84
N THR A 44 3.70 -25.85 -41.74
CA THR A 44 2.70 -25.20 -42.57
C THR A 44 3.15 -25.30 -44.02
N LYS A 45 2.25 -25.73 -44.91
CA LYS A 45 2.55 -25.89 -46.33
C LYS A 45 2.99 -24.56 -46.95
N ALA A 46 3.90 -24.59 -47.90
CA ALA A 46 4.34 -23.41 -48.65
C ALA A 46 3.15 -22.64 -49.24
N SER A 47 3.29 -21.32 -49.33
CA SER A 47 2.26 -20.39 -49.82
C SER A 47 0.95 -20.40 -49.02
N SER A 48 0.97 -20.87 -47.76
CA SER A 48 -0.21 -20.93 -46.90
C SER A 48 -0.04 -20.18 -45.58
N ILE A 49 -1.16 -19.90 -44.91
CA ILE A 49 -1.20 -19.14 -43.66
C ILE A 49 -1.71 -20.06 -42.55
N HIS A 50 -1.00 -20.09 -41.43
CA HIS A 50 -1.44 -20.77 -40.23
C HIS A 50 -2.04 -19.79 -39.23
N LYS A 51 -3.09 -20.21 -38.51
CA LYS A 51 -3.85 -19.38 -37.58
C LYS A 51 -3.96 -20.07 -36.23
N LEU A 52 -3.44 -19.43 -35.19
CA LEU A 52 -3.51 -19.89 -33.80
C LEU A 52 -4.30 -18.91 -32.93
N ARG A 53 -4.86 -19.41 -31.82
CA ARG A 53 -5.46 -18.53 -30.81
C ARG A 53 -4.36 -17.73 -30.11
N CYS A 54 -4.69 -16.51 -29.71
CA CYS A 54 -3.75 -15.69 -28.96
C CYS A 54 -3.35 -16.37 -27.63
N PRO A 55 -2.07 -16.28 -27.23
CA PRO A 55 -1.55 -16.92 -26.04
C PRO A 55 -2.21 -16.36 -24.77
N LEU A 56 -2.17 -17.17 -23.70
CA LEU A 56 -2.65 -16.78 -22.38
C LEU A 56 -1.65 -15.86 -21.68
N GLU A 57 -1.44 -14.67 -22.24
CA GLU A 57 -0.54 -13.65 -21.69
C GLU A 57 -1.30 -12.44 -21.15
N ASN A 58 -0.63 -11.70 -20.27
CA ASN A 58 -1.15 -10.47 -19.69
C ASN A 58 -1.38 -9.41 -20.79
N GLY A 59 -2.61 -8.88 -20.87
CA GLY A 59 -3.01 -7.87 -21.86
C GLY A 59 -3.49 -8.42 -23.21
N PHE A 60 -3.48 -9.74 -23.42
CA PHE A 60 -3.95 -10.39 -24.66
C PHE A 60 -5.40 -10.87 -24.56
N ASP A 61 -6.16 -10.83 -25.66
CA ASP A 61 -7.51 -11.43 -25.78
C ASP A 61 -7.42 -12.81 -26.45
N THR A 62 -7.70 -13.87 -25.69
CA THR A 62 -7.61 -15.28 -26.15
C THR A 62 -8.71 -15.66 -27.16
N ARG A 63 -9.74 -14.82 -27.34
CA ARG A 63 -10.77 -15.01 -28.37
C ARG A 63 -10.30 -14.58 -29.76
N LYS A 64 -9.23 -13.77 -29.80
CA LYS A 64 -8.61 -13.34 -31.04
C LYS A 64 -7.59 -14.37 -31.51
N PHE A 65 -7.10 -14.16 -32.73
CA PHE A 65 -6.18 -15.07 -33.39
C PHE A 65 -4.98 -14.31 -33.92
N VAL A 66 -3.85 -14.99 -33.94
CA VAL A 66 -2.60 -14.56 -34.56
C VAL A 66 -2.36 -15.40 -35.81
N LEU A 67 -1.76 -14.79 -36.83
CA LEU A 67 -1.51 -15.40 -38.12
C LEU A 67 -0.02 -15.36 -38.42
N LYS A 68 0.45 -16.40 -39.10
CA LYS A 68 1.83 -16.48 -39.62
C LYS A 68 1.81 -17.11 -41.00
N ARG A 69 2.57 -16.54 -41.93
CA ARG A 69 2.61 -16.96 -43.34
C ARG A 69 3.87 -17.76 -43.61
N CYS A 70 3.71 -18.84 -44.36
CA CYS A 70 4.79 -19.59 -44.98
C CYS A 70 4.95 -19.12 -46.43
N ASP A 71 6.18 -18.77 -46.79
CA ASP A 71 6.54 -18.34 -48.15
C ASP A 71 6.56 -19.52 -49.14
N GLU A 72 6.70 -19.24 -50.43
CA GLU A 72 6.74 -20.26 -51.50
C GLU A 72 7.98 -21.17 -51.37
N ASP A 73 9.10 -20.60 -50.89
CA ASP A 73 10.37 -21.30 -50.69
C ASP A 73 10.40 -22.18 -49.42
N GLY A 74 9.31 -22.26 -48.67
CA GLY A 74 9.25 -23.03 -47.41
C GLY A 74 9.92 -22.34 -46.22
N HIS A 75 10.10 -21.02 -46.29
CA HIS A 75 10.62 -20.21 -45.20
C HIS A 75 9.50 -19.40 -44.53
N TRP A 76 9.63 -19.16 -43.23
CA TRP A 76 8.70 -18.29 -42.50
C TRP A 76 8.89 -16.83 -42.92
N GLU A 77 7.81 -16.12 -43.21
CA GLU A 77 7.87 -14.73 -43.65
C GLU A 77 8.53 -13.82 -42.60
N GLY A 78 9.49 -13.01 -43.03
CA GLY A 78 10.19 -12.02 -42.20
C GLY A 78 9.40 -10.71 -42.07
N ARG A 79 9.91 -9.78 -41.25
CA ARG A 79 9.35 -8.43 -41.19
C ARG A 79 9.72 -7.68 -42.47
N GLU A 80 8.79 -6.88 -43.00
CA GLU A 80 9.08 -6.02 -44.16
C GLU A 80 10.37 -5.20 -43.93
N GLY A 81 11.40 -5.45 -44.74
CA GLY A 81 12.70 -4.75 -44.68
C GLY A 81 13.73 -5.31 -43.68
N SER A 82 13.51 -6.45 -43.02
CA SER A 82 14.52 -7.14 -42.19
C SER A 82 15.07 -8.42 -42.82
N GLU A 83 16.14 -8.98 -42.25
CA GLU A 83 16.74 -10.27 -42.65
C GLU A 83 15.65 -11.34 -42.83
N ARG A 84 15.61 -11.92 -44.04
CA ARG A 84 14.78 -13.09 -44.39
C ARG A 84 15.28 -14.39 -43.74
N ASP A 85 16.41 -14.33 -43.04
CA ASP A 85 17.18 -15.50 -42.64
C ASP A 85 16.91 -15.97 -41.20
N ALA A 86 16.02 -15.29 -40.46
CA ALA A 86 15.61 -15.78 -39.15
C ALA A 86 14.76 -17.06 -39.31
N PRO A 87 15.21 -18.24 -38.82
CA PRO A 87 14.50 -19.50 -39.05
C PRO A 87 13.12 -19.57 -38.38
N SER A 88 12.83 -18.65 -37.46
CA SER A 88 11.52 -18.48 -36.83
C SER A 88 10.62 -17.46 -37.52
N GLY A 89 11.11 -16.67 -38.47
CA GLY A 89 10.36 -15.60 -39.13
C GLY A 89 9.81 -14.55 -38.16
N TRP A 90 8.87 -13.72 -38.64
CA TRP A 90 8.22 -12.67 -37.86
C TRP A 90 6.72 -12.96 -37.67
N THR A 91 6.21 -12.67 -36.48
CA THR A 91 4.79 -12.84 -36.14
C THR A 91 4.21 -11.52 -35.63
N ASN A 92 3.10 -11.06 -36.22
CA ASN A 92 2.41 -9.86 -35.76
C ASN A 92 1.41 -10.17 -34.63
N TYR A 93 1.80 -9.92 -33.38
CA TYR A 93 0.93 -10.08 -32.21
C TYR A 93 0.02 -8.88 -31.90
N THR A 94 0.10 -7.79 -32.68
CA THR A 94 -0.74 -6.58 -32.47
C THR A 94 -2.24 -6.89 -32.39
N PRO A 95 -2.81 -7.78 -33.22
CA PRO A 95 -4.23 -8.14 -33.13
C PRO A 95 -4.62 -8.77 -31.80
N CYS A 96 -3.69 -9.43 -31.11
CA CYS A 96 -3.95 -10.10 -29.84
C CYS A 96 -4.15 -9.14 -28.68
N PHE A 97 -3.75 -7.88 -28.77
CA PHE A 97 -3.93 -6.95 -27.66
C PHE A 97 -5.41 -6.66 -27.40
N THR A 98 -5.74 -6.51 -26.12
CA THR A 98 -6.99 -5.89 -25.66
C THR A 98 -7.05 -4.44 -26.14
N PRO A 99 -8.24 -3.88 -26.43
CA PRO A 99 -8.36 -2.51 -26.94
C PRO A 99 -7.72 -1.48 -25.99
N GLU A 100 -7.78 -1.73 -24.68
CA GLU A 100 -7.16 -0.90 -23.64
C GLU A 100 -5.63 -0.95 -23.71
N MET A 101 -5.05 -2.14 -23.83
CA MET A 101 -3.60 -2.31 -23.97
C MET A 101 -3.09 -1.73 -25.29
N LEU A 102 -3.84 -1.90 -26.38
CA LEU A 102 -3.49 -1.32 -27.67
C LEU A 102 -3.38 0.22 -27.59
N LEU A 103 -4.30 0.86 -26.86
CA LEU A 103 -4.26 2.30 -26.62
C LEU A 103 -3.02 2.69 -25.80
N LEU A 104 -2.68 1.94 -24.75
CA LEU A 104 -1.49 2.20 -23.94
C LEU A 104 -0.20 2.05 -24.77
N VAL A 105 -0.06 0.96 -25.52
CA VAL A 105 1.09 0.75 -26.43
C VAL A 105 1.19 1.89 -27.44
N LYS A 106 0.06 2.30 -28.03
CA LYS A 106 0.03 3.41 -28.98
C LYS A 106 0.52 4.72 -28.34
N LYS A 107 0.13 5.03 -27.09
CA LYS A 107 0.61 6.20 -26.36
C LYS A 107 2.09 6.08 -25.97
N LEU A 108 2.54 4.89 -25.57
CA LEU A 108 3.93 4.63 -25.19
C LEU A 108 4.88 4.81 -26.37
N TYR A 109 4.49 4.32 -27.55
CA TYR A 109 5.27 4.36 -28.80
C TYR A 109 4.84 5.49 -29.75
N ALA A 110 4.08 6.49 -29.29
CA ALA A 110 3.71 7.64 -30.13
C ALA A 110 4.91 8.51 -30.57
N GLY A 111 6.08 8.33 -29.93
CA GLY A 111 7.35 8.96 -30.32
C GLY A 111 8.36 7.96 -30.90
N SER A 112 9.65 8.16 -30.65
CA SER A 112 10.70 7.21 -31.08
C SER A 112 10.72 5.93 -30.24
N SER A 113 11.28 4.85 -30.78
CA SER A 113 11.51 3.60 -30.02
C SER A 113 12.35 3.83 -28.77
N ASP A 114 13.36 4.70 -28.87
CA ASP A 114 14.28 5.02 -27.77
C ASP A 114 13.54 5.75 -26.63
N LEU A 115 12.57 6.60 -26.99
CA LEU A 115 11.69 7.28 -26.04
C LEU A 115 10.87 6.29 -25.20
N ALA A 116 10.33 5.25 -25.85
CA ALA A 116 9.55 4.22 -25.19
C ALA A 116 10.41 3.40 -24.22
N GLN A 117 11.66 3.09 -24.59
CA GLN A 117 12.61 2.39 -23.71
C GLN A 117 12.91 3.20 -22.44
N VAL A 118 13.16 4.51 -22.57
CA VAL A 118 13.38 5.40 -21.41
C VAL A 118 12.15 5.45 -20.50
N LYS A 119 10.93 5.53 -21.07
CA LYS A 119 9.68 5.50 -20.28
C LYS A 119 9.51 4.18 -19.52
N LEU A 120 9.87 3.05 -20.11
CA LEU A 120 9.84 1.73 -19.46
C LEU A 120 10.87 1.63 -18.33
N GLU A 121 12.09 2.14 -18.54
CA GLU A 121 13.13 2.19 -17.50
C GLU A 121 12.66 3.01 -16.30
N ILE A 122 12.08 4.19 -16.55
CA ILE A 122 11.50 5.03 -15.48
C ILE A 122 10.45 4.24 -14.70
N ALA A 123 9.53 3.54 -15.37
CA ALA A 123 8.50 2.76 -14.70
C ALA A 123 9.09 1.65 -13.80
N GLU A 124 10.17 0.99 -14.23
CA GLU A 124 10.87 -0.02 -13.44
C GLU A 124 11.56 0.58 -12.20
N LYS A 125 12.28 1.70 -12.36
CA LYS A 125 12.91 2.41 -11.24
C LYS A 125 11.87 2.90 -10.25
N THR A 126 10.78 3.46 -10.73
CA THR A 126 9.70 3.94 -9.89
C THR A 126 9.01 2.79 -9.14
N ARG A 127 8.84 1.61 -9.76
CA ARG A 127 8.32 0.42 -9.07
C ARG A 127 9.23 -0.05 -7.94
N THR A 128 10.54 0.01 -8.13
CA THR A 128 11.51 -0.31 -7.06
C THR A 128 11.40 0.68 -5.91
N LEU A 129 11.27 1.97 -6.22
CA LEU A 129 11.05 3.03 -5.24
C LEU A 129 9.75 2.79 -4.45
N GLU A 130 8.67 2.37 -5.11
CA GLU A 130 7.41 2.05 -4.42
C GLU A 130 7.58 0.91 -3.43
N LEU A 131 8.25 -0.17 -3.83
CA LEU A 131 8.45 -1.35 -2.98
C LEU A 131 9.22 -0.97 -1.70
N VAL A 132 10.31 -0.22 -1.84
CA VAL A 132 11.10 0.25 -0.69
C VAL A 132 10.30 1.21 0.19
N GLY A 133 9.61 2.18 -0.42
CA GLY A 133 8.80 3.16 0.32
C GLY A 133 7.66 2.52 1.11
N LEU A 134 6.94 1.58 0.50
CA LEU A 134 5.86 0.83 1.15
C LEU A 134 6.39 -0.02 2.32
N GLY A 135 7.57 -0.64 2.20
CA GLY A 135 8.20 -1.39 3.29
C GLY A 135 8.57 -0.51 4.50
N ILE A 136 9.15 0.67 4.26
CA ILE A 136 9.45 1.65 5.31
C ILE A 136 8.16 2.15 5.97
N SER A 137 7.17 2.50 5.16
CA SER A 137 5.85 2.96 5.61
C SER A 137 5.15 1.92 6.48
N LEU A 138 5.15 0.65 6.06
CA LEU A 138 4.58 -0.46 6.82
C LEU A 138 5.21 -0.58 8.21
N THR A 139 6.54 -0.51 8.27
CA THR A 139 7.28 -0.60 9.54
C THR A 139 6.89 0.54 10.49
N ALA A 140 6.83 1.78 9.99
CA ALA A 140 6.42 2.94 10.77
C ALA A 140 4.95 2.83 11.27
N LEU A 141 4.03 2.37 10.41
CA LEU A 141 2.63 2.16 10.76
C LEU A 141 2.46 1.10 11.84
N LEU A 142 3.17 -0.03 11.75
CA LEU A 142 3.12 -1.10 12.74
C LEU A 142 3.67 -0.64 14.11
N ILE A 143 4.77 0.10 14.13
CA ILE A 143 5.30 0.70 15.37
C ILE A 143 4.26 1.66 15.97
N SER A 144 3.68 2.54 15.15
CA SER A 144 2.68 3.50 15.60
C SER A 144 1.42 2.83 16.17
N LEU A 145 0.88 1.83 15.48
CA LEU A 145 -0.25 1.04 15.95
C LEU A 145 0.06 0.34 17.28
N SER A 146 1.26 -0.22 17.42
CA SER A 146 1.71 -0.87 18.65
C SER A 146 1.74 0.10 19.83
N ILE A 147 2.29 1.31 19.64
CA ILE A 147 2.29 2.39 20.63
C ILE A 147 0.85 2.74 21.04
N PHE A 148 -0.02 3.05 20.06
CA PHE A 148 -1.39 3.44 20.35
C PHE A 148 -2.22 2.34 21.01
N CYS A 149 -1.94 1.07 20.73
CA CYS A 149 -2.58 -0.07 21.39
C CYS A 149 -2.08 -0.28 22.83
N ARG A 150 -0.78 -0.04 23.09
CA ARG A 150 -0.16 -0.25 24.41
C ARG A 150 -0.53 0.82 25.44
N PHE A 151 -0.67 2.07 25.01
CA PHE A 151 -0.92 3.21 25.89
C PHE A 151 -2.42 3.49 26.03
N ARG A 152 -3.03 2.96 27.09
CA ARG A 152 -4.44 3.23 27.44
C ARG A 152 -4.72 4.71 27.69
N SER A 153 -3.71 5.45 28.17
CA SER A 153 -3.76 6.89 28.45
C SER A 153 -4.09 7.76 27.23
N LEU A 154 -3.82 7.27 26.01
CA LEU A 154 -4.02 8.02 24.76
C LEU A 154 -5.36 7.69 24.09
N ARG A 155 -6.27 6.99 24.76
CA ARG A 155 -7.52 6.47 24.17
C ARG A 155 -8.63 7.53 24.17
N ASN A 156 -8.59 8.41 23.17
CA ASN A 156 -9.58 9.46 22.91
C ASN A 156 -10.36 9.15 21.62
N THR A 157 -11.48 9.82 21.38
CA THR A 157 -12.29 9.62 20.14
C THR A 157 -11.46 9.87 18.89
N ARG A 158 -10.63 10.94 18.88
CA ARG A 158 -9.68 11.25 17.80
C ARG A 158 -8.70 10.11 17.54
N THR A 159 -8.03 9.59 18.57
CA THR A 159 -7.03 8.53 18.38
C THR A 159 -7.66 7.20 17.97
N ARG A 160 -8.95 6.97 18.27
CA ARG A 160 -9.70 5.83 17.71
C ARG A 160 -9.92 5.97 16.21
N ILE A 161 -10.17 7.17 15.69
CA ILE A 161 -10.27 7.40 14.24
C ILE A 161 -8.92 7.14 13.58
N HIS A 162 -7.84 7.71 14.14
CA HIS A 162 -6.46 7.50 13.66
C HIS A 162 -6.06 6.02 13.62
N LYS A 163 -6.43 5.24 14.64
CA LYS A 163 -6.21 3.79 14.66
C LYS A 163 -6.89 3.09 13.49
N ASN A 164 -8.14 3.44 13.19
CA ASN A 164 -8.86 2.80 12.08
C ASN A 164 -8.24 3.18 10.73
N LEU A 165 -7.82 4.43 10.55
CA LEU A 165 -7.07 4.85 9.37
C LEU A 165 -5.77 4.07 9.21
N PHE A 166 -4.97 3.93 10.28
CA PHE A 166 -3.74 3.14 10.25
C PHE A 166 -3.99 1.67 9.96
N VAL A 167 -5.04 1.07 10.51
CA VAL A 167 -5.41 -0.32 10.20
C VAL A 167 -5.76 -0.45 8.71
N ALA A 168 -6.56 0.47 8.16
CA ALA A 168 -6.89 0.46 6.73
C ALA A 168 -5.63 0.60 5.85
N MET A 169 -4.70 1.49 6.23
CA MET A 169 -3.42 1.66 5.53
C MET A 169 -2.53 0.41 5.62
N VAL A 170 -2.42 -0.23 6.80
CA VAL A 170 -1.64 -1.47 6.94
C VAL A 170 -2.22 -2.57 6.07
N ILE A 171 -3.54 -2.78 6.08
CA ILE A 171 -4.19 -3.80 5.23
C ILE A 171 -3.88 -3.51 3.75
N GLN A 172 -4.06 -2.27 3.30
CA GLN A 172 -3.80 -1.87 1.92
C GLN A 172 -2.31 -2.06 1.52
N VAL A 173 -1.37 -1.64 2.38
CA VAL A 173 0.08 -1.76 2.11
C VAL A 173 0.50 -3.23 2.09
N VAL A 174 0.02 -4.06 3.02
CA VAL A 174 0.35 -5.50 3.06
C VAL A 174 -0.11 -6.19 1.78
N ILE A 175 -1.38 -6.01 1.37
CA ILE A 175 -1.90 -6.65 0.15
C ILE A 175 -1.12 -6.18 -1.08
N ARG A 176 -0.86 -4.87 -1.19
CA ARG A 176 -0.10 -4.31 -2.32
C ARG A 176 1.32 -4.85 -2.38
N LEU A 177 2.00 -4.94 -1.24
CA LEU A 177 3.36 -5.46 -1.15
C LEU A 177 3.40 -6.96 -1.51
N THR A 178 2.43 -7.76 -1.04
CA THR A 178 2.31 -9.18 -1.39
C THR A 178 2.15 -9.36 -2.90
N LEU A 179 1.26 -8.59 -3.55
CA LEU A 179 1.10 -8.62 -5.01
C LEU A 179 2.37 -8.20 -5.75
N TYR A 180 3.12 -7.23 -5.21
CA TYR A 180 4.34 -6.74 -5.84
C TYR A 180 5.47 -7.75 -5.76
N ILE A 181 5.63 -8.42 -4.62
CA ILE A 181 6.61 -9.48 -4.41
C ILE A 181 6.28 -10.69 -5.30
N ASP A 182 5.01 -11.11 -5.34
CA ASP A 182 4.55 -12.20 -6.23
C ASP A 182 4.94 -11.91 -7.68
N GLN A 183 4.58 -10.72 -8.20
CA GLN A 183 4.95 -10.30 -9.55
C GLN A 183 6.47 -10.21 -9.80
N ALA A 184 7.27 -9.86 -8.80
CA ALA A 184 8.73 -9.79 -8.92
C ALA A 184 9.36 -11.20 -8.95
N VAL A 185 8.88 -12.11 -8.12
CA VAL A 185 9.31 -13.51 -8.09
C VAL A 185 9.00 -14.20 -9.42
N PHE A 186 7.83 -13.94 -10.01
CA PHE A 186 7.44 -14.47 -11.32
C PHE A 186 8.35 -14.02 -12.47
N LYS A 187 8.94 -12.83 -12.40
CA LYS A 187 9.84 -12.32 -13.44
C LYS A 187 11.25 -12.91 -13.36
N THR A 188 11.61 -13.64 -12.31
CA THR A 188 12.97 -14.17 -12.13
C THR A 188 13.12 -15.50 -12.88
N PRO A 189 13.92 -15.56 -13.96
CA PRO A 189 14.12 -16.79 -14.72
C PRO A 189 14.88 -17.81 -13.87
N GLY A 190 14.26 -18.94 -13.55
CA GLY A 190 14.89 -20.06 -12.83
C GLY A 190 14.27 -20.44 -11.48
N SER A 191 13.26 -19.71 -10.98
CA SER A 191 12.52 -20.16 -9.80
C SER A 191 11.50 -21.25 -10.17
N ARG A 192 11.52 -22.34 -9.42
CA ARG A 192 10.90 -23.63 -9.73
C ARG A 192 9.38 -23.52 -9.91
N GLY A 193 8.91 -23.81 -11.13
CA GLY A 193 7.58 -24.37 -11.40
C GLY A 193 6.53 -23.38 -11.93
N PRO A 194 5.89 -23.64 -13.08
CA PRO A 194 4.76 -22.87 -13.61
C PRO A 194 3.45 -23.08 -12.83
N GLN A 195 3.50 -23.46 -11.55
CA GLN A 195 2.34 -24.01 -10.82
C GLN A 195 2.02 -23.34 -9.47
N LEU A 196 2.82 -22.38 -8.98
CA LEU A 196 2.68 -21.89 -7.60
C LEU A 196 2.80 -20.37 -7.42
N GLY A 197 2.02 -19.59 -8.16
CA GLY A 197 1.79 -18.21 -7.72
C GLY A 197 0.39 -17.72 -8.00
N ILE A 198 0.06 -16.57 -7.41
CA ILE A 198 -1.32 -16.09 -7.24
C ILE A 198 -2.04 -15.94 -8.59
N GLN A 199 -1.30 -15.67 -9.66
CA GLN A 199 -1.83 -15.55 -11.03
C GLN A 199 -2.37 -16.85 -11.62
N ASN A 200 -1.91 -18.02 -11.13
CA ASN A 200 -2.31 -19.32 -11.67
C ASN A 200 -3.56 -19.91 -10.98
N THR A 201 -4.00 -19.28 -9.89
CA THR A 201 -5.24 -19.62 -9.18
C THR A 201 -6.25 -18.49 -9.40
N PRO A 202 -7.17 -18.60 -10.38
CA PRO A 202 -8.01 -17.48 -10.82
C PRO A 202 -8.81 -16.87 -9.67
N PHE A 203 -9.42 -17.69 -8.82
CA PHE A 203 -10.18 -17.24 -7.65
C PHE A 203 -9.33 -16.47 -6.62
N LEU A 204 -8.09 -16.90 -6.37
CA LEU A 204 -7.22 -16.26 -5.38
C LEU A 204 -6.70 -14.93 -5.92
N CYS A 205 -6.35 -14.86 -7.20
CA CYS A 205 -6.01 -13.59 -7.86
C CYS A 205 -7.19 -12.61 -7.77
N GLU A 206 -8.38 -13.00 -8.22
CA GLU A 206 -9.55 -12.14 -8.24
C GLU A 206 -9.89 -11.62 -6.84
N ALA A 207 -9.92 -12.51 -5.85
CA ALA A 207 -10.16 -12.15 -4.45
C ALA A 207 -9.11 -11.16 -3.92
N THR A 208 -7.83 -11.34 -4.29
CA THR A 208 -6.75 -10.44 -3.84
C THR A 208 -6.89 -9.04 -4.43
N TYR A 209 -7.25 -8.92 -5.72
CA TYR A 209 -7.50 -7.62 -6.35
C TYR A 209 -8.75 -6.93 -5.81
N VAL A 210 -9.84 -7.67 -5.57
CA VAL A 210 -11.04 -7.14 -4.91
C VAL A 210 -10.71 -6.63 -3.51
N LEU A 211 -9.92 -7.39 -2.75
CA LEU A 211 -9.52 -7.01 -1.40
C LEU A 211 -8.58 -5.79 -1.40
N LEU A 212 -7.69 -5.68 -2.39
CA LEU A 212 -6.84 -4.51 -2.59
C LEU A 212 -7.69 -3.25 -2.82
N GLU A 213 -8.65 -3.31 -3.73
CA GLU A 213 -9.54 -2.18 -4.03
C GLU A 213 -10.45 -1.82 -2.86
N TYR A 214 -10.91 -2.82 -2.10
CA TYR A 214 -11.62 -2.60 -0.85
C TYR A 214 -10.76 -1.86 0.17
N ALA A 215 -9.54 -2.36 0.43
CA ALA A 215 -8.62 -1.74 1.38
C ALA A 215 -8.24 -0.31 0.97
N ARG A 216 -8.00 -0.07 -0.33
CA ARG A 216 -7.75 1.27 -0.89
C ARG A 216 -8.95 2.20 -0.70
N THR A 217 -10.17 1.74 -0.98
CA THR A 217 -11.39 2.54 -0.80
C THR A 217 -11.66 2.84 0.68
N ALA A 218 -11.44 1.86 1.56
CA ALA A 218 -11.57 2.02 3.00
C ALA A 218 -10.55 3.04 3.53
N MET A 219 -9.31 3.00 3.06
CA MET A 219 -8.29 4.01 3.39
C MET A 219 -8.76 5.43 3.03
N PHE A 220 -9.26 5.66 1.81
CA PHE A 220 -9.79 6.96 1.40
C PHE A 220 -11.01 7.39 2.24
N MET A 221 -11.91 6.46 2.57
CA MET A 221 -13.06 6.77 3.40
C MET A 221 -12.66 7.12 4.84
N TRP A 222 -11.69 6.42 5.43
CA TRP A 222 -11.18 6.77 6.76
C TRP A 222 -10.46 8.12 6.77
N MET A 223 -9.77 8.46 5.68
CA MET A 223 -9.14 9.75 5.48
C MET A 223 -10.17 10.88 5.35
N PHE A 224 -11.30 10.61 4.69
CA PHE A 224 -12.45 11.51 4.63
C PHE A 224 -13.07 11.75 6.01
N ILE A 225 -13.37 10.66 6.74
CA ILE A 225 -13.95 10.73 8.07
C ILE A 225 -13.05 11.52 9.00
N GLU A 226 -11.74 11.34 8.90
CA GLU A 226 -10.78 12.14 9.63
C GLU A 226 -10.83 13.63 9.25
N GLY A 227 -10.82 13.95 7.95
CA GLY A 227 -10.93 15.33 7.46
C GLY A 227 -12.22 16.02 7.95
N LEU A 228 -13.35 15.32 7.86
CA LEU A 228 -14.65 15.76 8.35
C LEU A 228 -14.64 15.96 9.88
N PHE A 229 -14.04 15.02 10.62
CA PHE A 229 -13.94 15.11 12.08
C PHE A 229 -13.11 16.32 12.50
N LEU A 230 -11.94 16.54 11.88
CA LEU A 230 -11.10 17.70 12.14
C LEU A 230 -11.79 19.01 11.78
N HIS A 231 -12.48 19.05 10.64
CA HIS A 231 -13.26 20.21 10.23
C HIS A 231 -14.32 20.56 11.27
N ASN A 232 -15.20 19.61 11.61
CA ASN A 232 -16.29 19.83 12.56
C ASN A 232 -15.80 20.25 13.96
N MET A 233 -14.71 19.64 14.44
CA MET A 233 -14.12 19.97 15.74
C MET A 233 -13.62 21.43 15.79
N ILE A 234 -13.04 21.93 14.69
CA ILE A 234 -12.47 23.28 14.61
C ILE A 234 -13.55 24.34 14.32
N THR A 235 -14.51 24.04 13.44
CA THR A 235 -15.47 25.04 12.93
C THR A 235 -16.75 25.11 13.73
N VAL A 236 -17.30 23.98 14.18
CA VAL A 236 -18.67 23.96 14.73
C VAL A 236 -18.72 23.82 16.25
N THR A 237 -17.59 23.57 16.93
CA THR A 237 -17.36 23.61 18.40
C THR A 237 -18.39 22.96 19.36
N VAL A 238 -19.48 22.38 18.87
CA VAL A 238 -20.68 22.03 19.65
C VAL A 238 -21.28 20.72 19.14
N PHE A 239 -20.65 19.54 19.32
CA PHE A 239 -21.38 18.28 19.07
C PHE A 239 -20.97 17.09 19.94
N HIS A 240 -21.99 16.35 20.38
CA HIS A 240 -22.00 15.26 21.36
C HIS A 240 -21.24 14.00 20.87
N GLU A 241 -20.19 13.59 21.61
CA GLU A 241 -19.09 12.72 21.15
C GLU A 241 -19.41 11.22 20.94
N THR A 242 -20.39 10.64 21.64
CA THR A 242 -20.47 9.16 21.77
C THR A 242 -21.37 8.46 20.75
N SER A 243 -22.50 9.07 20.35
CA SER A 243 -23.45 8.47 19.39
C SER A 243 -22.90 8.47 17.95
N HIS A 244 -22.24 9.55 17.55
CA HIS A 244 -21.77 9.76 16.18
C HIS A 244 -20.60 8.84 15.77
N TYR A 245 -19.74 8.42 16.72
CA TYR A 245 -18.63 7.53 16.42
C TYR A 245 -19.09 6.18 15.83
N ARG A 246 -20.24 5.64 16.26
CA ARG A 246 -20.79 4.40 15.70
C ARG A 246 -21.12 4.56 14.22
N ILE A 247 -21.70 5.71 13.85
CA ILE A 247 -22.03 6.05 12.45
C ILE A 247 -20.76 6.17 11.62
N TYR A 248 -19.75 6.90 12.11
CA TYR A 248 -18.46 7.01 11.40
C TYR A 248 -17.82 5.64 11.16
N ARG A 249 -17.88 4.72 12.13
CA ARG A 249 -17.34 3.37 11.95
C ARG A 249 -18.15 2.55 10.91
N LEU A 250 -19.48 2.68 10.90
CA LEU A 250 -20.33 2.02 9.91
C LEU A 250 -20.08 2.56 8.51
N VAL A 251 -19.96 3.88 8.35
CA VAL A 251 -19.64 4.51 7.07
C VAL A 251 -18.23 4.14 6.62
N GLY A 252 -17.26 4.17 7.53
CA GLY A 252 -15.84 3.94 7.25
C GLY A 252 -15.51 2.56 6.69
N TRP A 253 -16.21 1.52 7.13
CA TRP A 253 -16.01 0.15 6.66
C TRP A 253 -17.13 -0.35 5.74
N GLY A 254 -18.38 0.08 5.97
CA GLY A 254 -19.55 -0.38 5.23
C GLY A 254 -19.68 0.24 3.84
N TYR A 255 -19.47 1.56 3.69
CA TYR A 255 -19.57 2.21 2.38
C TYR A 255 -18.53 1.66 1.37
N PRO A 256 -17.23 1.50 1.74
CA PRO A 256 -16.27 0.84 0.86
C PRO A 256 -16.70 -0.55 0.43
N LEU A 257 -17.27 -1.36 1.33
CA LEU A 257 -17.72 -2.72 1.03
C LEU A 257 -18.83 -2.74 -0.03
N VAL A 258 -19.82 -1.84 0.08
CA VAL A 258 -20.91 -1.73 -0.89
C VAL A 258 -20.39 -1.27 -2.24
N MET A 259 -19.51 -0.27 -2.27
CA MET A 259 -18.94 0.24 -3.52
C MET A 259 -18.06 -0.80 -4.23
N THR A 260 -17.21 -1.50 -3.49
CA THR A 260 -16.32 -2.52 -4.08
C THR A 260 -17.06 -3.77 -4.53
N SER A 261 -18.11 -4.18 -3.81
CA SER A 261 -18.95 -5.30 -4.25
C SER A 261 -19.72 -4.98 -5.53
N LEU A 262 -20.29 -3.77 -5.64
CA LEU A 262 -20.96 -3.33 -6.87
C LEU A 262 -20.01 -3.36 -8.08
N TRP A 263 -18.81 -2.78 -7.92
CA TRP A 263 -17.79 -2.81 -8.97
C TRP A 263 -17.34 -4.24 -9.31
N ALA A 264 -17.12 -5.09 -8.30
CA ALA A 264 -16.70 -6.47 -8.49
C ALA A 264 -17.75 -7.29 -9.25
N ILE A 265 -19.04 -7.12 -8.97
CA ILE A 265 -20.14 -7.78 -9.67
C ILE A 265 -20.18 -7.35 -11.13
N ILE A 266 -20.14 -6.04 -11.41
CA ILE A 266 -20.13 -5.52 -12.79
C ILE A 266 -18.91 -6.04 -13.54
N THR A 267 -17.73 -5.99 -12.91
CA THR A 267 -16.49 -6.48 -13.51
C THR A 267 -16.55 -7.98 -13.78
N ALA A 268 -17.09 -8.79 -12.88
CA ALA A 268 -17.24 -10.23 -13.07
C ALA A 268 -18.23 -10.59 -14.20
N LEU A 269 -19.29 -9.78 -14.40
CA LEU A 269 -20.29 -10.02 -15.45
C LEU A 269 -19.79 -9.65 -16.85
N TYR A 270 -18.97 -8.59 -16.96
CA TYR A 270 -18.51 -8.06 -18.26
C TYR A 270 -17.07 -8.47 -18.62
N SER A 271 -16.25 -8.88 -17.63
CA SER A 271 -14.88 -9.33 -17.85
C SER A 271 -14.84 -10.84 -18.15
N ASN A 272 -13.89 -11.27 -18.98
CA ASN A 272 -13.82 -12.66 -19.43
C ASN A 272 -13.48 -13.61 -18.26
N PRO A 273 -14.16 -14.77 -18.13
CA PRO A 273 -14.05 -15.69 -16.99
C PRO A 273 -12.72 -16.47 -16.90
N SER A 274 -11.79 -16.28 -17.85
CA SER A 274 -10.62 -17.15 -18.03
C SER A 274 -9.29 -16.51 -17.64
N LYS A 275 -9.27 -15.30 -17.07
CA LYS A 275 -8.03 -14.62 -16.65
C LYS A 275 -8.21 -13.90 -15.31
N CYS A 276 -7.16 -14.00 -14.49
CA CYS A 276 -6.86 -13.07 -13.40
C CYS A 276 -7.13 -11.62 -13.86
N TRP A 277 -7.74 -10.77 -13.02
CA TRP A 277 -8.10 -9.38 -13.35
C TRP A 277 -6.89 -8.45 -13.49
N TRP A 278 -5.91 -8.85 -14.27
CA TRP A 278 -4.74 -8.05 -14.58
C TRP A 278 -5.13 -6.89 -15.50
N GLY A 279 -4.70 -5.68 -15.16
CA GLY A 279 -5.00 -4.48 -15.97
C GLY A 279 -6.43 -3.94 -15.81
N TYR A 280 -7.18 -4.34 -14.78
CA TYR A 280 -8.52 -3.80 -14.49
C TYR A 280 -8.56 -2.26 -14.42
N ASN A 281 -7.47 -1.62 -13.97
CA ASN A 281 -7.32 -0.16 -13.93
C ASN A 281 -7.48 0.52 -15.29
N LEU A 282 -7.29 -0.19 -16.41
CA LEU A 282 -7.47 0.38 -17.75
C LEU A 282 -8.92 0.28 -18.25
N THR A 283 -9.77 -0.49 -17.56
CA THR A 283 -11.17 -0.69 -17.98
C THR A 283 -12.03 0.50 -17.59
N HIS A 284 -13.04 0.83 -18.41
CA HIS A 284 -13.94 1.94 -18.13
C HIS A 284 -14.73 1.77 -16.81
N TYR A 285 -15.03 0.51 -16.43
CA TYR A 285 -15.75 0.20 -15.19
C TYR A 285 -14.97 0.57 -13.92
N PHE A 286 -13.64 0.72 -14.00
CA PHE A 286 -12.81 1.18 -12.88
C PHE A 286 -13.24 2.57 -12.37
N TRP A 287 -13.84 3.40 -13.24
CA TRP A 287 -14.36 4.72 -12.86
C TRP A 287 -15.46 4.65 -11.78
N ILE A 288 -16.16 3.53 -11.63
CA ILE A 288 -17.14 3.30 -10.56
C ILE A 288 -16.48 3.42 -9.18
N LEU A 289 -15.22 3.01 -9.05
CA LEU A 289 -14.44 3.17 -7.83
C LEU A 289 -13.71 4.50 -7.78
N GLU A 290 -13.13 4.94 -8.90
CA GLU A 290 -12.26 6.12 -8.93
C GLU A 290 -13.05 7.43 -8.81
N GLY A 291 -14.24 7.52 -9.41
CA GLY A 291 -15.11 8.70 -9.33
C GLY A 291 -15.49 9.08 -7.88
N PRO A 292 -16.04 8.17 -7.07
CA PRO A 292 -16.30 8.43 -5.65
C PRO A 292 -15.05 8.82 -4.85
N ARG A 293 -13.90 8.21 -5.14
CA ARG A 293 -12.62 8.58 -4.50
C ARG A 293 -12.22 10.00 -4.84
N MET A 294 -12.38 10.41 -6.10
CA MET A 294 -12.11 11.78 -6.55
C MET A 294 -12.99 12.78 -5.80
N ALA A 295 -14.29 12.51 -5.70
CA ALA A 295 -15.22 13.35 -4.98
C ALA A 295 -14.83 13.51 -3.50
N VAL A 296 -14.45 12.41 -2.84
CA VAL A 296 -13.96 12.41 -1.45
C VAL A 296 -12.72 13.29 -1.29
N ILE A 297 -11.75 13.19 -2.19
CA ILE A 297 -10.50 13.98 -2.10
C ILE A 297 -10.77 15.46 -2.33
N VAL A 298 -11.64 15.80 -3.28
CA VAL A 298 -12.07 17.19 -3.52
C VAL A 298 -12.75 17.76 -2.27
N LEU A 299 -13.64 17.01 -1.63
CA LEU A 299 -14.28 17.42 -0.37
C LEU A 299 -13.24 17.62 0.75
N ASN A 300 -12.28 16.70 0.89
CA ASN A 300 -11.18 16.85 1.85
C ASN A 300 -10.32 18.08 1.59
N PHE A 301 -10.09 18.42 0.32
CA PHE A 301 -9.40 19.65 -0.05
C PHE A 301 -10.19 20.90 0.35
N LEU A 302 -11.51 20.91 0.14
CA LEU A 302 -12.38 22.01 0.61
C LEU A 302 -12.36 22.13 2.15
N PHE A 303 -12.38 20.99 2.86
CA PHE A 303 -12.22 21.00 4.33
C PHE A 303 -10.88 21.57 4.74
N LEU A 304 -9.79 21.23 4.05
CA LEU A 304 -8.47 21.82 4.32
C LEU A 304 -8.50 23.34 4.18
N LEU A 305 -9.03 23.87 3.07
CA LEU A 305 -9.08 25.31 2.84
C LEU A 305 -9.87 26.03 3.94
N ASN A 306 -10.99 25.44 4.38
CA ASN A 306 -11.79 25.98 5.47
C ASN A 306 -11.04 25.92 6.82
N ILE A 307 -10.36 24.81 7.12
CA ILE A 307 -9.54 24.66 8.33
C ILE A 307 -8.42 25.69 8.33
N ILE A 308 -7.71 25.87 7.21
CA ILE A 308 -6.64 26.86 7.07
C ILE A 308 -7.20 28.27 7.31
N ARG A 309 -8.34 28.61 6.69
CA ARG A 309 -8.98 29.92 6.90
C ARG A 309 -9.26 30.16 8.38
N VAL A 310 -9.89 29.21 9.07
CA VAL A 310 -10.20 29.34 10.50
C VAL A 310 -8.94 29.40 11.35
N LEU A 311 -7.93 28.58 11.04
CA LEU A 311 -6.65 28.59 11.74
C LEU A 311 -5.92 29.93 11.59
N ILE A 312 -5.90 30.51 10.39
CA ILE A 312 -5.30 31.83 10.14
C ILE A 312 -6.05 32.91 10.92
N VAL A 313 -7.38 32.90 10.92
CA VAL A 313 -8.19 33.85 11.70
C VAL A 313 -7.87 33.73 13.19
N LYS A 314 -7.81 32.50 13.74
CA LYS A 314 -7.47 32.26 15.15
C LYS A 314 -6.02 32.62 15.49
N LEU A 315 -5.08 32.42 14.58
CA LEU A 315 -3.67 32.83 14.77
C LEU A 315 -3.53 34.36 14.76
N ARG A 316 -4.33 35.07 13.95
CA ARG A 316 -4.34 36.53 13.88
C ARG A 316 -4.73 37.17 15.21
N GLU A 317 -5.68 36.57 15.92
CA GLU A 317 -6.12 36.99 17.27
C GLU A 317 -5.02 36.83 18.35
N SER A 318 -3.96 36.04 18.09
CA SER A 318 -2.96 35.66 19.10
C SER A 318 -1.80 36.66 19.30
N HIS A 319 -1.83 37.89 18.76
CA HIS A 319 -0.79 38.91 18.96
C HIS A 319 0.68 38.44 18.74
N THR A 320 0.94 37.61 17.73
CA THR A 320 2.32 37.26 17.30
C THR A 320 2.69 37.98 15.99
N SER A 321 3.96 38.09 15.59
CA SER A 321 4.31 38.80 14.35
C SER A 321 3.70 38.14 13.10
N GLU A 322 3.19 38.94 12.15
CA GLU A 322 2.48 38.44 10.96
C GLU A 322 3.31 37.43 10.15
N THR A 323 4.63 37.62 10.08
CA THR A 323 5.55 36.72 9.38
C THR A 323 5.75 35.37 10.10
N GLU A 324 5.84 35.36 11.44
CA GLU A 324 5.93 34.13 12.22
C GLU A 324 4.59 33.37 12.22
N GLN A 325 3.45 34.08 12.19
CA GLN A 325 2.12 33.48 12.04
C GLN A 325 1.98 32.76 10.70
N VAL A 326 2.32 33.43 9.61
CA VAL A 326 2.26 32.85 8.25
C VAL A 326 3.20 31.65 8.16
N ARG A 327 4.42 31.73 8.70
CA ARG A 327 5.37 30.60 8.72
C ARG A 327 4.84 29.41 9.51
N LYS A 328 4.20 29.63 10.67
CA LYS A 328 3.56 28.58 11.46
C LYS A 328 2.37 27.97 10.74
N ALA A 329 1.53 28.78 10.10
CA ALA A 329 0.36 28.34 9.33
C ALA A 329 0.77 27.55 8.08
N VAL A 330 1.80 27.98 7.35
CA VAL A 330 2.36 27.26 6.20
C VAL A 330 2.98 25.93 6.63
N ARG A 331 3.73 25.91 7.74
CA ARG A 331 4.29 24.67 8.30
C ARG A 331 3.19 23.70 8.72
N ALA A 332 2.12 24.18 9.36
CA ALA A 332 0.95 23.38 9.69
C ALA A 332 0.26 22.87 8.41
N THR A 333 0.08 23.72 7.41
CA THR A 333 -0.56 23.36 6.13
C THR A 333 0.23 22.29 5.38
N ALA A 334 1.55 22.44 5.27
CA ALA A 334 2.43 21.46 4.64
C ALA A 334 2.35 20.08 5.32
N VAL A 335 2.10 20.07 6.63
CA VAL A 335 1.85 18.87 7.43
C VAL A 335 0.46 18.28 7.18
N LEU A 336 -0.57 19.12 7.00
CA LEU A 336 -1.95 18.68 6.77
C LEU A 336 -2.21 18.15 5.34
N VAL A 337 -1.42 18.55 4.34
CA VAL A 337 -1.62 18.15 2.94
C VAL A 337 -1.51 16.64 2.71
N PRO A 338 -0.45 15.93 3.19
CA PRO A 338 -0.37 14.47 3.10
C PRO A 338 -1.42 13.75 3.96
N LEU A 339 -1.82 14.36 5.08
CA LEU A 339 -2.78 13.78 6.04
C LEU A 339 -4.18 13.61 5.45
N LEU A 340 -4.64 14.58 4.66
CA LEU A 340 -5.98 14.57 4.05
C LEU A 340 -6.03 13.85 2.70
N GLY A 341 -4.89 13.30 2.24
CA GLY A 341 -4.80 12.59 0.97
C GLY A 341 -4.78 13.46 -0.25
N ILE A 342 -4.52 14.76 -0.11
CA ILE A 342 -4.49 15.69 -1.24
C ILE A 342 -3.35 15.35 -2.20
N THR A 343 -2.29 14.72 -1.71
CA THR A 343 -1.21 14.16 -2.55
C THR A 343 -1.73 13.12 -3.55
N ASN A 344 -2.84 12.45 -3.26
CA ASN A 344 -3.45 11.48 -4.18
C ASN A 344 -4.11 12.15 -5.40
N ILE A 345 -4.38 13.47 -5.39
CA ILE A 345 -4.88 14.18 -6.58
C ILE A 345 -3.89 14.02 -7.74
N ILE A 346 -2.59 14.10 -7.45
CA ILE A 346 -1.53 13.94 -8.45
C ILE A 346 -1.51 12.50 -8.98
N SER A 347 -1.89 11.52 -8.16
CA SER A 347 -1.99 10.12 -8.57
C SER A 347 -3.17 9.80 -9.46
N MET A 348 -4.18 10.66 -9.49
CA MET A 348 -5.45 10.40 -10.16
C MET A 348 -5.59 11.22 -11.44
N THR A 349 -4.70 12.20 -11.66
CA THR A 349 -4.50 12.76 -13.00
C THR A 349 -3.96 11.69 -13.92
N GLU A 350 -4.51 11.60 -15.13
CA GLU A 350 -4.03 10.66 -16.14
C GLU A 350 -2.53 10.86 -16.38
N ALA A 351 -1.80 9.75 -16.40
CA ALA A 351 -0.37 9.77 -16.65
C ALA A 351 -0.11 10.44 -18.01
N PRO A 352 0.71 11.51 -18.07
CA PRO A 352 0.92 12.29 -19.29
C PRO A 352 1.88 11.55 -20.25
N LEU A 353 1.50 10.36 -20.69
CA LEU A 353 2.29 9.55 -21.64
C LEU A 353 2.44 10.25 -22.99
N ASP A 354 1.49 11.10 -23.34
CA ASP A 354 1.44 11.86 -24.60
C ASP A 354 2.33 13.13 -24.57
N LYS A 355 2.95 13.45 -23.43
CA LYS A 355 3.78 14.64 -23.22
C LYS A 355 5.28 14.34 -23.18
N SER A 356 6.07 15.38 -22.89
CA SER A 356 7.54 15.31 -22.78
C SER A 356 7.99 14.27 -21.73
N ILE A 357 9.18 13.67 -21.95
CA ILE A 357 9.79 12.69 -21.02
C ILE A 357 9.90 13.26 -19.62
N TRP A 358 10.34 14.52 -19.53
CA TRP A 358 10.56 15.22 -18.27
C TRP A 358 9.27 15.35 -17.47
N GLU A 359 8.15 15.69 -18.12
CA GLU A 359 6.85 15.75 -17.46
C GLU A 359 6.38 14.38 -16.98
N PHE A 360 6.52 13.34 -17.80
CA PHE A 360 6.19 11.97 -17.40
C PHE A 360 7.05 11.48 -16.23
N ALA A 361 8.37 11.72 -16.29
CA ALA A 361 9.31 11.34 -15.25
C ALA A 361 9.00 12.06 -13.94
N LEU A 362 8.80 13.39 -13.98
CA LEU A 362 8.46 14.19 -12.82
C LEU A 362 7.13 13.72 -12.19
N TRP A 363 6.09 13.58 -13.00
CA TRP A 363 4.79 13.11 -12.55
C TRP A 363 4.89 11.70 -11.93
N SER A 364 5.59 10.78 -12.59
CA SER A 364 5.78 9.40 -12.12
C SER A 364 6.51 9.38 -10.77
N TYR A 365 7.72 9.95 -10.70
CA TYR A 365 8.50 9.94 -9.46
C TYR A 365 7.78 10.64 -8.30
N THR A 366 7.18 11.81 -8.53
CA THR A 366 6.45 12.54 -7.49
C THR A 366 5.24 11.76 -7.00
N THR A 367 4.41 11.25 -7.91
CA THR A 367 3.20 10.49 -7.57
C THR A 367 3.52 9.24 -6.75
N HIS A 368 4.43 8.42 -7.28
CA HIS A 368 4.78 7.15 -6.67
C HIS A 368 5.54 7.34 -5.35
N PHE A 369 6.37 8.38 -5.22
CA PHE A 369 7.00 8.74 -3.95
C PHE A 369 5.95 9.15 -2.92
N LEU A 370 5.07 10.10 -3.24
CA LEU A 370 4.07 10.60 -2.30
C LEU A 370 3.13 9.48 -1.83
N ASN A 371 2.70 8.62 -2.74
CA ASN A 371 1.83 7.50 -2.40
C ASN A 371 2.53 6.44 -1.53
N SER A 372 3.80 6.15 -1.80
CA SER A 372 4.53 5.09 -1.09
C SER A 372 4.94 5.51 0.32
N PHE A 373 5.26 6.79 0.50
CA PHE A 373 5.63 7.35 1.81
C PHE A 373 4.44 7.96 2.56
N GLN A 374 3.22 7.91 2.01
CA GLN A 374 2.04 8.48 2.65
C GLN A 374 1.84 7.96 4.08
N GLY A 375 1.90 6.65 4.29
CA GLY A 375 1.75 6.06 5.62
C GLY A 375 2.87 6.46 6.58
N LEU A 376 4.11 6.63 6.10
CA LEU A 376 5.22 7.14 6.90
C LEU A 376 4.96 8.58 7.36
N PHE A 377 4.51 9.47 6.46
CA PHE A 377 4.19 10.84 6.82
C PHE A 377 3.09 10.90 7.88
N ILE A 378 2.01 10.13 7.69
CA ILE A 378 0.88 10.12 8.63
C ILE A 378 1.29 9.53 9.99
N ALA A 379 2.04 8.42 10.02
CA ALA A 379 2.56 7.84 11.25
C ALA A 379 3.49 8.82 12.00
N THR A 380 4.35 9.54 11.27
CA THR A 380 5.27 10.52 11.84
C THR A 380 4.51 11.69 12.48
N LEU A 381 3.50 12.20 11.79
CA LEU A 381 2.75 13.37 12.24
C LEU A 381 1.83 13.04 13.43
N TYR A 382 1.09 11.93 13.38
CA TYR A 382 0.13 11.60 14.43
C TYR A 382 0.73 10.85 15.62
N CYS A 383 1.83 10.13 15.42
CA CYS A 383 2.47 9.34 16.48
C CYS A 383 3.78 9.95 16.93
N PHE A 384 4.80 10.01 16.06
CA PHE A 384 6.16 10.33 16.49
C PHE A 384 6.36 11.79 16.89
N LEU A 385 5.68 12.72 16.22
CA LEU A 385 5.73 14.15 16.52
C LEU A 385 4.64 14.63 17.48
N ASN A 386 3.77 13.73 17.93
CA ASN A 386 2.68 14.09 18.82
C ASN A 386 3.19 14.24 20.28
N GLY A 387 3.06 15.44 20.83
CA GLY A 387 3.54 15.76 22.18
C GLY A 387 2.93 14.91 23.29
N GLU A 388 1.65 14.52 23.16
CA GLU A 388 1.00 13.63 24.14
C GLU A 388 1.64 12.23 24.13
N VAL A 389 1.93 11.72 22.93
CA VAL A 389 2.57 10.42 22.74
C VAL A 389 4.00 10.44 23.27
N ARG A 390 4.76 11.49 22.94
CA ARG A 390 6.14 11.68 23.43
C ARG A 390 6.18 11.75 24.95
N SER A 391 5.30 12.55 25.57
CA SER A 391 5.23 12.64 27.04
C SER A 391 4.86 11.30 27.70
N ALA A 392 3.92 10.54 27.12
CA ALA A 392 3.56 9.22 27.63
C ALA A 392 4.72 8.22 27.50
N LEU A 393 5.46 8.28 26.39
CA LEU A 393 6.64 7.44 26.15
C LEU A 393 7.76 7.81 27.12
N ASP A 394 8.08 9.09 27.27
CA ASP A 394 9.12 9.58 28.17
C ASP A 394 8.84 9.16 29.61
N LYS A 395 7.60 9.32 30.10
CA LYS A 395 7.20 8.83 31.43
C LYS A 395 7.43 7.33 31.60
N THR A 396 7.12 6.55 30.57
CA THR A 396 7.29 5.09 30.61
C THR A 396 8.76 4.70 30.59
N ILE A 397 9.57 5.39 29.79
CA ILE A 397 11.02 5.21 29.74
C ILE A 397 11.65 5.62 31.08
N SER A 398 11.25 6.75 31.68
CA SER A 398 11.71 7.18 33.00
C SER A 398 11.39 6.16 34.10
N VAL A 399 10.18 5.60 34.12
CA VAL A 399 9.80 4.54 35.08
C VAL A 399 10.58 3.26 34.82
N TYR A 400 10.77 2.86 33.55
CA TYR A 400 11.58 1.70 33.23
C TYR A 400 13.05 1.87 33.64
N MET A 401 13.62 3.05 33.41
CA MET A 401 14.98 3.39 33.82
C MET A 401 15.14 3.43 35.34
N SER A 402 14.15 3.93 36.10
CA SER A 402 14.21 3.94 37.57
C SER A 402 14.17 2.53 38.15
N VAL A 403 13.32 1.64 37.62
CA VAL A 403 13.24 0.23 38.02
C VAL A 403 14.55 -0.51 37.71
N ARG A 404 15.14 -0.27 36.53
CA ARG A 404 16.41 -0.89 36.13
C ARG A 404 17.59 -0.36 36.94
N GLY A 405 17.55 0.92 37.33
CA GLY A 405 18.51 1.53 38.26
C GLY A 405 18.49 0.84 39.61
N THR A 406 17.30 0.61 40.18
CA THR A 406 17.15 -0.11 41.46
C THR A 406 17.58 -1.57 41.41
N ASP A 407 17.39 -2.30 40.29
CA ASP A 407 17.86 -3.69 40.16
C ASP A 407 19.39 -3.81 40.09
N LEU A 408 20.07 -2.83 39.49
CA LEU A 408 21.53 -2.74 39.50
C LEU A 408 22.08 -2.41 40.90
N THR A 409 21.43 -1.52 41.64
CA THR A 409 21.82 -1.20 43.05
C THR A 409 21.52 -2.37 43.99
N ARG A 410 20.42 -3.11 43.76
CA ARG A 410 20.05 -4.30 44.55
C ARG A 410 21.00 -5.47 44.33
N ARG A 411 21.59 -5.62 43.14
CA ARG A 411 22.65 -6.61 42.86
C ARG A 411 24.00 -6.25 43.51
N GLN A 412 24.33 -4.97 43.65
CA GLN A 412 25.54 -4.54 44.37
C GLN A 412 25.43 -4.68 45.89
N SER A 413 24.23 -4.58 46.45
CA SER A 413 23.99 -4.70 47.90
C SER A 413 23.93 -6.14 48.42
N THR A 414 23.94 -7.15 47.54
CA THR A 414 24.07 -8.57 47.92
C THR A 414 25.52 -9.09 48.02
N VAL A 415 26.54 -8.25 47.79
CA VAL A 415 27.97 -8.64 47.81
C VAL A 415 28.84 -7.80 48.76
N SER A 416 28.27 -6.96 49.62
CA SER A 416 29.04 -6.30 50.68
C SER A 416 28.54 -6.73 52.05
N GLY A 417 29.41 -7.49 52.72
CA GLY A 417 29.14 -8.21 53.95
C GLY A 417 28.90 -7.32 55.17
N CYS A 418 28.57 -8.01 56.25
CA CYS A 418 28.55 -7.54 57.62
C CYS A 418 29.67 -6.52 57.91
N GLN A 419 29.32 -5.28 58.25
CA GLN A 419 29.94 -4.58 59.38
C GLN A 419 29.09 -3.39 59.86
N PRO A 420 29.13 -3.04 61.16
CA PRO A 420 28.19 -2.15 61.80
C PRO A 420 28.63 -0.69 61.74
N GLN A 421 27.61 0.17 61.78
CA GLN A 421 27.55 1.60 62.13
C GLN A 421 28.87 2.37 62.34
N ARG A 422 29.00 3.49 61.61
CA ARG A 422 29.63 4.69 62.17
C ARG A 422 28.90 5.94 61.67
N MET A 423 28.27 6.65 62.60
CA MET A 423 27.73 7.99 62.41
C MET A 423 28.89 8.97 62.17
N ALA A 424 28.73 9.87 61.19
CA ALA A 424 29.40 11.17 61.17
C ALA A 424 28.44 12.21 60.58
N SER A 425 28.10 13.16 61.43
CA SER A 425 27.27 14.34 61.21
C SER A 425 27.96 15.39 60.36
N VAL A 426 27.22 16.05 59.47
CA VAL A 426 27.39 17.49 59.17
C VAL A 426 25.99 18.09 59.04
N ILE A 427 25.68 19.02 59.94
CA ILE A 427 24.48 19.85 59.95
C ILE A 427 24.88 21.19 59.33
N GLU A 428 24.13 21.65 58.34
CA GLU A 428 24.04 23.07 58.03
C GLU A 428 22.59 23.51 58.21
N VAL A 429 22.44 24.63 58.91
CA VAL A 429 21.26 25.07 59.66
C VAL A 429 20.44 26.02 58.79
N GLU A 430 19.12 25.84 58.75
CA GLU A 430 18.18 26.93 58.46
C GLU A 430 17.15 26.99 59.58
N GLU A 431 17.01 28.19 60.13
CA GLU A 431 16.35 28.53 61.38
C GLU A 431 14.98 29.15 61.07
N THR A 432 13.88 28.53 61.53
CA THR A 432 12.64 29.24 61.90
C THR A 432 11.67 28.33 62.68
N GLU A 433 11.80 28.47 64.01
CA GLU A 433 10.78 28.54 65.07
C GLU A 433 9.44 27.74 65.05
N ILE A 434 9.33 26.94 66.13
CA ILE A 434 8.19 26.70 67.06
C ILE A 434 7.35 25.40 66.90
N ARG A 435 7.67 24.48 67.84
CA ARG A 435 7.00 23.27 68.39
C ARG A 435 5.58 23.54 68.96
N PRO A 436 4.83 22.55 69.51
CA PRO A 436 5.03 21.08 69.54
C PRO A 436 3.76 20.25 69.21
N GLY A 437 3.93 18.98 68.84
CA GLY A 437 2.82 18.02 68.90
C GLY A 437 3.16 16.68 68.25
N ALA A 438 3.14 15.62 69.06
CA ALA A 438 3.34 14.21 68.71
C ALA A 438 2.72 13.79 67.36
N GLY A 439 3.27 12.87 66.56
CA GLY A 439 4.16 11.78 66.90
C GLY A 439 3.62 10.50 66.22
N TRP A 440 4.46 9.92 65.35
CA TRP A 440 4.55 8.49 65.03
C TRP A 440 3.43 7.84 64.19
N ILE A 441 3.64 7.83 62.87
CA ILE A 441 3.15 6.75 61.99
C ILE A 441 4.19 5.61 62.09
N ARG A 442 3.87 4.56 62.87
CA ARG A 442 4.57 3.27 62.80
C ARG A 442 3.91 2.41 61.73
N LEU A 443 4.69 2.01 60.72
CA LEU A 443 4.40 0.85 59.90
C LEU A 443 4.49 -0.41 60.77
N CYS A 444 3.41 -1.19 60.84
CA CYS A 444 3.44 -2.54 61.38
C CYS A 444 3.52 -3.57 60.24
N CYS A 445 4.60 -4.34 60.22
CA CYS A 445 4.70 -5.61 59.52
C CYS A 445 3.77 -6.64 60.18
N ARG A 446 3.08 -7.41 59.34
CA ARG A 446 2.06 -8.40 59.66
C ARG A 446 2.68 -9.68 60.26
N GLY A 447 2.22 -10.09 61.44
CA GLY A 447 2.48 -11.42 61.99
C GLY A 447 1.56 -11.72 63.19
N GLY A 448 0.74 -12.77 63.09
CA GLY A 448 0.01 -13.37 64.21
C GLY A 448 -1.52 -13.22 64.18
N ASN A 449 -2.22 -14.36 64.16
CA ASN A 449 -3.69 -14.51 64.21
C ASN A 449 -4.28 -14.05 65.57
N ILE A 450 -5.34 -13.24 65.57
CA ILE A 450 -6.18 -12.92 66.74
C ILE A 450 -7.65 -12.73 66.26
N PRO A 451 -8.68 -13.30 66.92
CA PRO A 451 -10.09 -13.27 66.47
C PRO A 451 -10.81 -11.93 66.78
N PRO A 452 -11.98 -11.63 66.17
CA PRO A 452 -12.61 -10.31 66.28
C PRO A 452 -13.33 -10.10 67.63
N PRO A 453 -13.47 -8.86 68.13
CA PRO A 453 -14.12 -8.58 69.40
C PRO A 453 -15.64 -8.45 69.26
N ASP A 454 -16.34 -8.97 70.27
CA ASP A 454 -17.77 -8.82 70.51
C ASP A 454 -18.19 -7.36 70.73
N ARG A 455 -19.37 -7.00 70.21
CA ARG A 455 -20.11 -5.77 70.56
C ARG A 455 -20.77 -5.95 71.94
N PRO A 456 -20.73 -4.97 72.85
CA PRO A 456 -21.70 -4.89 73.94
C PRO A 456 -22.98 -4.15 73.48
N PRO A 457 -24.14 -4.47 74.10
CA PRO A 457 -25.43 -3.87 73.74
C PRO A 457 -25.70 -2.57 74.52
N GLU A 458 -26.61 -1.80 73.91
CA GLU A 458 -27.31 -0.56 74.35
C GLU A 458 -26.57 0.77 74.25
#